data_AF-A0A3P8SFK4-F1
#
_entry.id   AF-A0A3P8SFK4-F1
#
_cell.length_a   1.000
_cell.length_b   1.000
_cell.length_c   1.000
_cell.angle_alpha   90.00
_cell.angle_beta   90.00
_cell.angle_gamma   90.00
#
_symmetry.space_group_name_H-M   'P 1'
#
loop_
_entity.id
_entity.type
_entity.pdbx_description
1 polymer ?
#
loop_
_entity_poly.entity_id
_entity_poly.type
_entity_poly.pdbx_seq_one_letter_code
_entity_poly.pdbx_strand_id
1 'polypeptide(L)'
;MGTQGPGRKRIPNRDKLTAEDDALNQIAREAEARLAAKRAARAEAREIRMKELERQQKEVSDDEERMSVGSRGSLRPSDYSGFLGSSSRASSRASSARASPVVEERTDRDFLEKGSRTASTLSAATLASLGGASSRRGSCDTSFSVETEASIRDMKDSLAETEEKYRKAMVSNAQLHNNKSTLMYQVEVLREELSNMEELLWEARRRHDDRTKEFEHERQNHSVLQFQFKEMKETLRQSEELLTKHGVVVSPDVTTNGDAGRGGSEDDISADAATRLAQEAPHSGRESMLELRLKKLFEERESLQDQVRLLKSQLDQKNGTDGVQNPEGGLENGMDAHLLDLQRDANRQISDLKFKLVKSEQEVTTLEQNVIRLEGQVSRYKSASENAEKIEDELKVEKRKLQRELRSALDRIDELELNNSHLNKRLEKMKANRNALLAQQ
;
A
#
# COMPACT_ATOMS: atom_id res chain seq x y z
N MET A 1 19.87 -5.37 -78.40
CA MET A 1 20.74 -5.08 -77.25
C MET A 1 19.87 -4.83 -76.04
N GLY A 2 19.91 -5.70 -75.04
CA GLY A 2 19.16 -5.53 -73.79
C GLY A 2 18.83 -6.85 -73.10
N THR A 3 19.84 -7.50 -72.50
CA THR A 3 19.66 -8.66 -71.61
C THR A 3 19.33 -8.16 -70.20
N GLN A 4 18.12 -8.45 -69.69
CA GLN A 4 17.80 -8.30 -68.27
C GLN A 4 18.10 -9.61 -67.54
N GLY A 5 19.00 -9.56 -66.55
CA GLY A 5 19.34 -10.69 -65.68
C GLY A 5 18.25 -10.97 -64.62
N PRO A 6 18.20 -12.19 -64.07
CA PRO A 6 17.17 -12.58 -63.12
C PRO A 6 17.47 -12.02 -61.73
N GLY A 7 16.54 -11.21 -61.20
CA GLY A 7 16.60 -10.64 -59.86
C GLY A 7 16.55 -11.72 -58.77
N ARG A 8 17.55 -11.70 -57.88
CA ARG A 8 17.66 -12.54 -56.70
C ARG A 8 16.60 -12.11 -55.68
N LYS A 9 15.53 -12.91 -55.49
CA LYS A 9 14.52 -12.68 -54.44
C LYS A 9 15.19 -12.84 -53.05
N ARG A 10 15.18 -11.76 -52.26
CA ARG A 10 15.51 -11.81 -50.82
C ARG A 10 14.35 -12.46 -50.07
N ILE A 11 14.62 -13.59 -49.42
CA ILE A 11 13.73 -14.23 -48.46
C ILE A 11 13.70 -13.34 -47.20
N PRO A 12 12.53 -13.01 -46.62
CA PRO A 12 12.47 -12.20 -45.42
C PRO A 12 12.96 -13.01 -44.20
N ASN A 13 13.86 -12.42 -43.41
CA ASN A 13 14.31 -12.94 -42.12
C ASN A 13 13.12 -13.04 -41.15
N ARG A 14 12.42 -14.16 -41.13
CA ARG A 14 11.42 -14.45 -40.08
C ARG A 14 12.03 -15.22 -38.91
N ASP A 15 13.13 -15.94 -39.15
CA ASP A 15 13.80 -16.78 -38.15
C ASP A 15 14.78 -16.02 -37.23
N LYS A 16 15.10 -14.75 -37.55
CA LYS A 16 15.98 -13.93 -36.70
C LYS A 16 15.25 -13.27 -35.53
N LEU A 17 13.97 -12.90 -35.72
CA LEU A 17 13.13 -12.31 -34.67
C LEU A 17 12.87 -13.32 -33.54
N THR A 18 12.65 -14.59 -33.88
CA THR A 18 12.47 -15.65 -32.89
C THR A 18 13.74 -15.93 -32.10
N ALA A 19 14.91 -15.95 -32.75
CA ALA A 19 16.19 -16.15 -32.05
C ALA A 19 16.57 -14.95 -31.15
N GLU A 20 16.23 -13.73 -31.54
CA GLU A 20 16.42 -12.53 -30.73
C GLU A 20 15.45 -12.50 -29.52
N ASP A 21 14.17 -12.84 -29.73
CA ASP A 21 13.19 -12.94 -28.64
C ASP A 21 13.55 -14.06 -27.64
N ASP A 22 14.04 -15.20 -28.13
CA ASP A 22 14.51 -16.29 -27.26
C ASP A 22 15.72 -15.85 -26.42
N ALA A 23 16.64 -15.09 -27.01
CA ALA A 23 17.79 -14.53 -26.29
C ALA A 23 17.34 -13.51 -25.21
N LEU A 24 16.39 -12.64 -25.52
CA LEU A 24 15.83 -11.68 -24.55
C LEU A 24 15.10 -12.38 -23.41
N ASN A 25 14.33 -13.44 -23.70
CA ASN A 25 13.67 -14.27 -22.70
C ASN A 25 14.66 -15.03 -21.81
N GLN A 26 15.81 -15.43 -22.35
CA GLN A 26 16.86 -16.08 -21.57
C GLN A 26 17.59 -15.10 -20.66
N ILE A 27 17.88 -13.88 -21.15
CA ILE A 27 18.44 -12.78 -20.34
C ILE A 27 17.49 -12.40 -19.20
N ALA A 28 16.18 -12.29 -19.47
CA ALA A 28 15.18 -11.97 -18.46
C ALA A 28 15.13 -13.03 -17.34
N ARG A 29 15.09 -14.32 -17.70
CA ARG A 29 15.12 -15.43 -16.73
C ARG A 29 16.41 -15.46 -15.92
N GLU A 30 17.56 -15.21 -16.55
CA GLU A 30 18.85 -15.17 -15.86
C GLU A 30 18.95 -13.97 -14.90
N ALA A 31 18.41 -12.82 -15.29
CA ALA A 31 18.32 -11.64 -14.43
C ALA A 31 17.40 -11.89 -13.22
N GLU A 32 16.24 -12.52 -13.44
CA GLU A 32 15.32 -12.91 -12.38
C GLU A 32 15.95 -13.94 -11.42
N ALA A 33 16.63 -14.95 -11.94
CA ALA A 33 17.35 -15.94 -11.13
C ALA A 33 18.46 -15.29 -10.28
N ARG A 34 19.21 -14.32 -10.84
CA ARG A 34 20.21 -13.55 -10.09
C ARG A 34 19.58 -12.71 -8.98
N LEU A 35 18.42 -12.10 -9.24
CA LEU A 35 17.68 -11.33 -8.24
C LEU A 35 17.15 -12.23 -7.13
N ALA A 36 16.57 -13.38 -7.48
CA ALA A 36 16.12 -14.39 -6.53
C ALA A 36 17.26 -14.92 -5.65
N ALA A 37 18.43 -15.20 -6.23
CA ALA A 37 19.62 -15.61 -5.47
C ALA A 37 20.09 -14.53 -4.49
N LYS A 38 20.06 -13.25 -4.91
CA LYS A 38 20.35 -12.12 -4.00
C LYS A 38 19.33 -12.03 -2.87
N ARG A 39 18.03 -12.22 -3.15
CA ARG A 39 16.97 -12.24 -2.13
C ARG A 39 17.19 -13.39 -1.12
N ALA A 40 17.55 -14.58 -1.61
CA ALA A 40 17.85 -15.74 -0.76
C ALA A 40 19.09 -15.51 0.13
N ALA A 41 20.19 -14.99 -0.43
CA ALA A 41 21.40 -14.70 0.34
C ALA A 41 21.16 -13.63 1.43
N ARG A 42 20.33 -12.62 1.14
CA ARG A 42 19.90 -11.64 2.15
C ARG A 42 19.08 -12.29 3.26
N ALA A 43 18.13 -13.17 2.91
CA ALA A 43 17.33 -13.89 3.89
C ALA A 43 18.20 -14.79 4.80
N GLU A 44 19.16 -15.52 4.23
CA GLU A 44 20.12 -16.33 5.00
C GLU A 44 20.99 -15.46 5.92
N ALA A 45 21.46 -14.31 5.45
CA ALA A 45 22.22 -13.37 6.27
C ALA A 45 21.41 -12.83 7.47
N ARG A 46 20.10 -12.57 7.29
CA ARG A 46 19.21 -12.21 8.41
C ARG A 46 19.07 -13.34 9.41
N GLU A 47 18.88 -14.57 8.92
CA GLU A 47 18.73 -15.74 9.79
C GLU A 47 19.98 -15.98 10.64
N ILE A 48 21.17 -15.88 10.04
CA ILE A 48 22.45 -16.01 10.74
C ILE A 48 22.58 -14.91 11.81
N ARG A 49 22.28 -13.66 11.46
CA ARG A 49 22.39 -12.53 12.40
C ARG A 49 21.36 -12.61 13.53
N MET A 50 20.16 -13.10 13.28
CA MET A 50 19.15 -13.35 14.31
C MET A 50 19.57 -14.42 15.30
N LYS A 51 20.12 -15.54 14.80
CA LYS A 51 20.63 -16.61 15.66
C LYS A 51 21.80 -16.14 16.53
N GLU A 52 22.67 -15.27 15.99
CA GLU A 52 23.77 -14.67 16.75
C GLU A 52 23.27 -13.71 17.84
N LEU A 53 22.26 -12.88 17.54
CA LEU A 53 21.63 -12.01 18.54
C LEU A 53 20.94 -12.81 19.65
N GLU A 54 20.24 -13.89 19.31
CA GLU A 54 19.61 -14.79 20.28
C GLU A 54 20.66 -15.48 21.17
N ARG A 55 21.79 -15.89 20.59
CA ARG A 55 22.93 -16.44 21.34
C ARG A 55 23.51 -15.41 22.32
N GLN A 56 23.71 -14.17 21.89
CA GLN A 56 24.22 -13.09 22.75
C GLN A 56 23.25 -12.77 23.90
N GLN A 57 21.93 -12.80 23.66
CA GLN A 57 20.94 -12.64 24.72
C GLN A 57 21.00 -13.77 25.74
N LYS A 58 21.22 -15.01 25.28
CA LYS A 58 21.36 -16.18 26.15
C LYS A 58 22.63 -16.13 27.00
N GLU A 59 23.77 -15.75 26.44
CA GLU A 59 25.04 -15.61 27.18
C GLU A 59 24.94 -14.53 28.28
N VAL A 60 24.30 -13.39 27.99
CA VAL A 60 24.09 -12.33 28.99
C VAL A 60 23.16 -12.79 30.11
N SER A 61 22.11 -13.56 29.80
CA SER A 61 21.20 -14.14 30.81
C SER A 61 21.93 -15.13 31.72
N ASP A 62 22.79 -15.98 31.17
CA ASP A 62 23.56 -16.97 31.94
C ASP A 62 24.62 -16.29 32.84
N ASP A 63 25.20 -15.16 32.40
CA ASP A 63 26.11 -14.34 33.19
C ASP A 63 25.40 -13.57 34.32
N GLU A 64 24.18 -13.06 34.09
CA GLU A 64 23.33 -12.48 35.15
C GLU A 64 22.94 -13.53 36.20
N GLU A 65 22.64 -14.76 35.78
CA GLU A 65 22.33 -15.86 36.70
C GLU A 65 23.56 -16.24 37.54
N ARG A 66 24.76 -16.30 36.94
CA ARG A 66 26.04 -16.52 37.65
C ARG A 66 26.37 -15.42 38.66
N MET A 67 26.09 -14.16 38.34
CA MET A 67 26.30 -13.02 39.24
C MET A 67 25.24 -12.94 40.36
N SER A 68 24.08 -13.58 40.17
CA SER A 68 23.00 -13.67 41.15
C SER A 68 23.23 -14.75 42.23
N VAL A 69 24.03 -15.79 41.96
CA VAL A 69 24.30 -16.89 42.92
C VAL A 69 25.21 -16.48 44.09
N GLY A 70 25.79 -15.27 44.07
CA GLY A 70 26.66 -14.74 45.13
C GLY A 70 25.94 -14.22 46.39
N SER A 71 24.61 -14.30 46.48
CA SER A 71 23.85 -13.70 47.60
C SER A 71 22.67 -14.54 48.11
N ARG A 72 22.87 -15.84 48.36
CA ARG A 72 21.91 -16.65 49.15
C ARG A 72 22.60 -17.36 50.31
N GLY A 73 22.97 -16.59 51.32
CA GLY A 73 23.23 -17.10 52.66
C GLY A 73 21.91 -17.30 53.41
N SER A 74 21.72 -18.51 53.93
CA SER A 74 20.77 -18.89 54.99
C SER A 74 19.27 -18.85 54.66
N LEU A 75 18.67 -20.03 54.46
CA LEU A 75 17.58 -20.57 55.29
C LEU A 75 17.27 -22.01 54.85
N ARG A 76 17.10 -22.88 55.84
CA ARG A 76 16.89 -24.34 55.75
C ARG A 76 15.70 -24.76 54.86
N PRO A 77 15.75 -25.96 54.23
CA PRO A 77 14.56 -26.65 53.76
C PRO A 77 13.89 -27.44 54.90
N SER A 78 12.57 -27.30 55.03
CA SER A 78 11.71 -28.17 55.86
C SER A 78 10.84 -28.97 54.92
N ASP A 79 10.98 -30.29 54.97
CA ASP A 79 10.13 -31.27 54.30
C ASP A 79 8.71 -31.21 54.87
N TYR A 80 7.67 -31.08 54.01
CA TYR A 80 6.41 -31.79 54.21
C TYR A 80 5.51 -31.79 52.97
N SER A 81 5.03 -32.99 52.65
CA SER A 81 3.83 -33.37 51.87
C SER A 81 3.73 -33.01 50.39
N GLY A 82 3.81 -34.06 49.56
CA GLY A 82 3.16 -34.09 48.26
C GLY A 82 1.67 -34.43 48.35
N PHE A 83 0.91 -34.02 47.35
CA PHE A 83 -0.29 -34.73 46.90
C PHE A 83 -0.61 -34.38 45.44
N LEU A 84 -1.07 -35.40 44.73
CA LEU A 84 -1.41 -35.47 43.31
C LEU A 84 -2.65 -34.62 42.98
N GLY A 85 -2.79 -34.20 41.71
CA GLY A 85 -4.04 -33.61 41.25
C GLY A 85 -4.06 -33.15 39.80
N SER A 86 -4.04 -34.11 38.86
CA SER A 86 -4.56 -33.90 37.51
C SER A 86 -6.02 -33.44 37.56
N SER A 87 -6.38 -32.37 36.87
CA SER A 87 -7.72 -32.26 36.27
C SER A 87 -7.79 -31.22 35.16
N SER A 88 -8.07 -31.72 33.97
CA SER A 88 -8.55 -31.00 32.81
C SER A 88 -9.86 -30.29 33.11
N ARG A 89 -9.97 -29.01 32.76
CA ARG A 89 -11.27 -28.41 32.44
C ARG A 89 -11.17 -27.50 31.21
N ALA A 90 -11.81 -27.98 30.16
CA ALA A 90 -12.19 -27.23 28.98
C ALA A 90 -13.06 -26.02 29.36
N SER A 91 -12.87 -24.90 28.65
CA SER A 91 -13.91 -23.91 28.47
C SER A 91 -13.76 -23.28 27.10
N SER A 92 -14.65 -23.65 26.19
CA SER A 92 -14.94 -22.93 24.97
C SER A 92 -15.81 -21.73 25.32
N ARG A 93 -15.42 -20.53 24.85
CA ARG A 93 -16.37 -19.47 24.53
C ARG A 93 -15.73 -18.47 23.56
N ALA A 94 -16.28 -18.47 22.35
CA ALA A 94 -16.02 -17.51 21.29
C ALA A 94 -16.59 -16.12 21.66
N SER A 95 -15.89 -15.05 21.29
CA SER A 95 -16.41 -13.94 20.45
C SER A 95 -15.49 -12.72 20.50
N SER A 96 -15.05 -12.28 19.32
CA SER A 96 -15.07 -10.91 18.80
C SER A 96 -15.08 -9.74 19.79
N ALA A 97 -14.01 -8.93 19.79
CA ALA A 97 -14.04 -7.54 19.30
C ALA A 97 -12.67 -6.86 19.50
N ARG A 98 -12.19 -6.22 18.43
CA ARG A 98 -11.17 -5.16 18.44
C ARG A 98 -11.57 -4.05 19.43
N ALA A 99 -10.69 -3.70 20.34
CA ALA A 99 -10.71 -2.41 21.03
C ALA A 99 -9.27 -1.91 21.18
N SER A 100 -8.94 -0.87 20.43
CA SER A 100 -7.70 -0.10 20.52
C SER A 100 -7.66 0.70 21.83
N PRO A 101 -6.50 0.85 22.48
CA PRO A 101 -6.40 1.75 23.62
C PRO A 101 -6.42 3.21 23.16
N VAL A 102 -7.29 3.98 23.81
CA VAL A 102 -7.43 5.44 23.73
C VAL A 102 -6.12 6.10 24.14
N VAL A 103 -5.58 6.94 23.26
CA VAL A 103 -4.44 7.84 23.55
C VAL A 103 -4.99 9.06 24.26
N GLU A 104 -4.58 9.26 25.52
CA GLU A 104 -4.77 10.52 26.24
C GLU A 104 -3.89 11.59 25.60
N GLU A 105 -4.54 12.65 25.14
CA GLU A 105 -3.97 13.89 24.66
C GLU A 105 -3.42 14.69 25.87
N ARG A 106 -2.10 14.83 25.95
CA ARG A 106 -1.44 15.85 26.77
C ARG A 106 -0.58 16.71 25.87
N THR A 107 -1.07 17.89 25.55
CA THR A 107 -0.32 18.96 24.90
C THR A 107 0.57 19.69 25.92
N ASP A 108 1.62 20.29 25.38
CA ASP A 108 2.36 21.45 25.90
C ASP A 108 3.41 21.24 27.00
N ARG A 109 4.65 20.98 26.54
CA ARG A 109 5.85 21.57 27.17
C ARG A 109 6.85 22.00 26.12
N ASP A 110 6.98 23.32 26.00
CA ASP A 110 7.99 24.03 25.24
C ASP A 110 9.41 23.63 25.69
N PHE A 111 10.19 23.05 24.76
CA PHE A 111 11.63 22.87 24.93
C PHE A 111 12.36 23.96 24.13
N LEU A 112 12.68 25.04 24.85
CA LEU A 112 13.52 26.13 24.37
C LEU A 112 14.98 25.65 24.23
N GLU A 113 15.42 25.56 22.98
CA GLU A 113 16.70 26.06 22.48
C GLU A 113 17.87 26.15 23.49
N LYS A 114 18.77 25.16 23.46
CA LYS A 114 20.17 25.39 23.85
C LYS A 114 21.10 24.82 22.80
N GLY A 115 21.66 25.76 22.02
CA GLY A 115 22.70 25.53 21.05
C GLY A 115 23.94 24.91 21.68
N SER A 116 24.47 23.93 20.96
CA SER A 116 25.84 23.45 21.07
C SER A 116 26.79 24.59 20.67
N ARG A 117 27.66 25.02 21.59
CA ARG A 117 28.87 25.76 21.27
C ARG A 117 30.06 25.18 22.01
N THR A 118 31.09 25.03 21.20
CA THR A 118 32.44 24.51 21.37
C THR A 118 33.31 25.27 22.37
N ALA A 119 34.40 24.59 22.75
CA ALA A 119 35.74 25.11 23.00
C ALA A 119 36.20 25.28 24.46
N SER A 120 37.05 24.31 24.84
CA SER A 120 38.23 24.45 25.70
C SER A 120 38.78 25.87 25.84
N THR A 121 38.88 26.35 27.08
CA THR A 121 39.98 27.18 27.60
C THR A 121 40.06 26.96 29.11
N LEU A 122 40.87 25.99 29.56
CA LEU A 122 41.27 25.92 30.98
C LEU A 122 42.58 26.69 31.13
N SER A 123 42.46 27.92 31.63
CA SER A 123 43.60 28.73 32.07
C SER A 123 44.20 28.16 33.35
N ALA A 124 45.50 27.89 33.29
CA ALA A 124 46.34 27.56 34.44
C ALA A 124 46.59 28.83 35.28
N ALA A 125 45.95 28.95 36.45
CA ALA A 125 46.39 29.85 37.53
C ALA A 125 45.51 29.72 38.79
N THR A 126 45.57 28.61 39.55
CA THR A 126 45.08 28.61 40.95
C THR A 126 45.62 27.47 41.85
N LEU A 127 46.92 27.15 41.78
CA LEU A 127 47.54 26.21 42.76
C LEU A 127 48.85 26.74 43.33
N ALA A 128 48.83 27.95 43.89
CA ALA A 128 49.92 28.42 44.74
C ALA A 128 49.36 29.31 45.84
N SER A 129 49.09 28.74 47.02
CA SER A 129 49.30 29.39 48.32
C SER A 129 48.74 28.53 49.46
N LEU A 130 49.41 27.42 49.81
CA LEU A 130 49.30 26.82 51.15
C LEU A 130 50.65 26.20 51.51
N GLY A 131 51.60 27.06 51.91
CA GLY A 131 52.88 26.63 52.44
C GLY A 131 53.59 27.80 53.13
N GLY A 132 53.53 27.88 54.46
CA GLY A 132 54.31 28.87 55.21
C GLY A 132 53.81 29.25 56.60
N ALA A 133 53.84 28.30 57.52
CA ALA A 133 54.19 28.40 58.94
C ALA A 133 53.52 29.41 59.91
N SER A 134 53.37 28.88 61.14
CA SER A 134 53.62 29.55 62.43
C SER A 134 52.42 30.08 63.21
N SER A 135 51.95 29.27 64.16
CA SER A 135 51.79 29.76 65.53
C SER A 135 51.83 28.62 66.55
N ARG A 136 52.74 28.75 67.51
CA ARG A 136 52.86 27.92 68.70
C ARG A 136 51.81 28.36 69.73
N ARG A 137 50.93 27.46 70.20
CA ARG A 137 50.51 27.36 71.62
C ARG A 137 49.48 26.25 71.88
N GLY A 138 49.86 25.33 72.77
CA GLY A 138 49.04 24.75 73.86
C GLY A 138 47.62 24.26 73.59
N SER A 139 47.48 22.93 73.58
CA SER A 139 46.50 22.12 74.36
C SER A 139 45.02 22.53 74.33
N CYS A 140 44.24 21.85 73.47
CA CYS A 140 42.82 21.47 73.65
C CYS A 140 42.50 20.30 72.69
N ASP A 141 42.95 19.08 72.99
CA ASP A 141 42.61 17.87 72.22
C ASP A 141 41.18 17.42 72.54
N THR A 142 40.18 17.84 71.74
CA THR A 142 38.95 17.04 71.48
C THR A 142 38.05 17.60 70.35
N SER A 143 38.09 18.90 70.02
CA SER A 143 37.12 19.48 69.07
C SER A 143 37.55 19.48 67.60
N PHE A 144 38.84 19.71 67.29
CA PHE A 144 39.34 19.72 65.91
C PHE A 144 39.41 18.31 65.27
N SER A 145 39.64 17.27 66.09
CA SER A 145 39.64 15.88 65.63
C SER A 145 38.25 15.41 65.20
N VAL A 146 37.20 15.82 65.91
CA VAL A 146 35.82 15.37 65.62
C VAL A 146 35.31 15.99 64.32
N GLU A 147 35.65 17.25 64.06
CA GLU A 147 35.24 17.97 62.84
C GLU A 147 36.00 17.48 61.60
N THR A 148 37.30 17.19 61.72
CA THR A 148 38.08 16.56 60.65
C THR A 148 37.67 15.10 60.40
N GLU A 149 37.31 14.36 61.45
CA GLU A 149 36.80 12.99 61.33
C GLU A 149 35.40 12.94 60.69
N ALA A 150 34.52 13.89 61.01
CA ALA A 150 33.22 14.04 60.36
C ALA A 150 33.36 14.38 58.86
N SER A 151 34.24 15.33 58.52
CA SER A 151 34.53 15.67 57.12
C SER A 151 35.07 14.49 56.31
N ILE A 152 35.91 13.64 56.92
CA ILE A 152 36.41 12.41 56.27
C ILE A 152 35.29 11.40 56.03
N ARG A 153 34.31 11.28 56.94
CA ARG A 153 33.13 10.43 56.73
C ARG A 153 32.26 10.96 55.60
N ASP A 154 31.97 12.26 55.59
CA ASP A 154 31.17 12.89 54.52
C ASP A 154 31.83 12.72 53.14
N MET A 155 33.15 12.83 53.05
CA MET A 155 33.89 12.55 51.81
C MET A 155 33.81 11.08 51.39
N LYS A 156 33.85 10.13 52.34
CA LYS A 156 33.69 8.70 52.04
C LYS A 156 32.28 8.37 51.59
N ASP A 157 31.27 8.96 52.22
CA ASP A 157 29.87 8.79 51.84
C ASP A 157 29.59 9.42 50.47
N SER A 158 30.16 10.60 50.19
CA SER A 158 30.08 11.23 48.87
C SER A 158 30.79 10.39 47.80
N LEU A 159 31.95 9.82 48.11
CA LEU A 159 32.64 8.90 47.21
C LEU A 159 31.76 7.68 46.90
N ALA A 160 31.23 7.01 47.93
CA ALA A 160 30.33 5.87 47.77
C ALA A 160 29.07 6.22 46.96
N GLU A 161 28.50 7.41 47.16
CA GLU A 161 27.35 7.88 46.38
C GLU A 161 27.71 8.07 44.89
N THR A 162 28.89 8.63 44.60
CA THR A 162 29.36 8.79 43.21
C THR A 162 29.69 7.46 42.54
N GLU A 163 30.25 6.50 43.28
CA GLU A 163 30.51 5.13 42.80
C GLU A 163 29.20 4.40 42.45
N GLU A 164 28.17 4.53 43.29
CA GLU A 164 26.85 3.95 43.04
C GLU A 164 26.15 4.62 41.84
N LYS A 165 26.28 5.93 41.68
CA LYS A 165 25.79 6.66 40.49
C LYS A 165 26.51 6.20 39.22
N TYR A 166 27.83 6.01 39.28
CA TYR A 166 28.62 5.50 38.16
C TYR A 166 28.20 4.08 37.77
N ARG A 167 27.99 3.20 38.75
CA ARG A 167 27.51 1.83 38.53
C ARG A 167 26.13 1.81 37.85
N LYS A 168 25.20 2.65 38.30
CA LYS A 168 23.89 2.82 37.65
C LYS A 168 24.00 3.34 36.22
N ALA A 169 24.88 4.31 35.97
CA ALA A 169 25.13 4.83 34.64
C ALA A 169 25.72 3.76 33.69
N MET A 170 26.64 2.93 34.18
CA MET A 170 27.21 1.78 33.46
C MET A 170 26.14 0.78 33.02
N VAL A 171 25.26 0.36 33.94
CA VAL A 171 24.16 -0.57 33.64
C VAL A 171 23.19 0.05 32.63
N SER A 172 22.82 1.32 32.82
CA SER A 172 21.97 2.04 31.87
C SER A 172 22.61 2.16 30.49
N ASN A 173 23.92 2.40 30.40
CA ASN A 173 24.64 2.49 29.15
C ASN A 173 24.68 1.13 28.41
N ALA A 174 24.92 0.03 29.13
CA ALA A 174 24.82 -1.31 28.56
C ALA A 174 23.42 -1.60 28.00
N GLN A 175 22.36 -1.24 28.75
CA GLN A 175 20.98 -1.42 28.30
C GLN A 175 20.66 -0.55 27.07
N LEU A 176 21.14 0.70 27.03
CA LEU A 176 21.01 1.57 25.86
C LEU A 176 21.75 1.00 24.63
N HIS A 177 22.92 0.39 24.82
CA HIS A 177 23.66 -0.26 23.74
C HIS A 177 22.89 -1.45 23.16
N ASN A 178 22.28 -2.27 24.01
CA ASN A 178 21.43 -3.38 23.58
C ASN A 178 20.20 -2.87 22.82
N ASN A 179 19.47 -1.89 23.38
CA ASN A 179 18.32 -1.30 22.72
C ASN A 179 18.70 -0.68 21.36
N LYS A 180 19.84 0.02 21.28
CA LYS A 180 20.37 0.55 20.02
C LYS A 180 20.61 -0.56 19.00
N SER A 181 21.25 -1.65 19.42
CA SER A 181 21.57 -2.78 18.53
C SER A 181 20.31 -3.46 18.01
N THR A 182 19.32 -3.68 18.87
CA THR A 182 18.00 -4.22 18.50
C THR A 182 17.25 -3.29 17.52
N LEU A 183 17.22 -1.99 17.82
CA LEU A 183 16.57 -1.01 16.94
C LEU A 183 17.27 -0.90 15.59
N MET A 184 18.60 -0.94 15.55
CA MET A 184 19.34 -0.96 14.28
C MET A 184 18.96 -2.17 13.44
N TYR A 185 18.86 -3.36 14.04
CA TYR A 185 18.41 -4.55 13.33
C TYR A 185 16.98 -4.40 12.80
N GLN A 186 16.05 -3.88 13.62
CA GLN A 186 14.67 -3.67 13.19
C GLN A 186 14.58 -2.69 12.01
N VAL A 187 15.38 -1.62 12.02
CA VAL A 187 15.46 -0.67 10.91
C VAL A 187 15.99 -1.35 9.64
N GLU A 188 17.00 -2.22 9.74
CA GLU A 188 17.52 -2.97 8.61
C GLU A 188 16.44 -3.88 8.00
N VAL A 189 15.72 -4.65 8.82
CA VAL A 189 14.62 -5.52 8.36
C VAL A 189 13.54 -4.71 7.65
N LEU A 190 13.09 -3.62 8.25
CA LEU A 190 12.05 -2.76 7.68
C LEU A 190 12.48 -2.12 6.36
N ARG A 191 13.76 -1.72 6.23
CA ARG A 191 14.30 -1.19 4.97
C ARG A 191 14.24 -2.22 3.85
N GLU A 192 14.53 -3.47 4.18
CA GLU A 192 14.49 -4.51 3.17
C GLU A 192 13.06 -4.95 2.82
N GLU A 193 12.15 -4.98 3.79
CA GLU A 193 10.72 -5.18 3.53
C GLU A 193 10.14 -4.08 2.63
N LEU A 194 10.51 -2.82 2.90
CA LEU A 194 10.14 -1.69 2.05
C LEU A 194 10.69 -1.86 0.63
N SER A 195 11.96 -2.23 0.48
CA SER A 195 12.56 -2.52 -0.83
C SER A 195 11.84 -3.64 -1.57
N ASN A 196 11.43 -4.72 -0.88
CA ASN A 196 10.66 -5.80 -1.49
C ASN A 196 9.27 -5.32 -1.95
N MET A 197 8.60 -4.49 -1.16
CA MET A 197 7.30 -3.91 -1.52
C MET A 197 7.40 -2.96 -2.72
N GLU A 198 8.46 -2.17 -2.82
CA GLU A 198 8.75 -1.33 -3.98
C GLU A 198 8.94 -2.15 -5.26
N GLU A 199 9.69 -3.25 -5.18
CA GLU A 199 9.88 -4.18 -6.30
C GLU A 199 8.54 -4.79 -6.75
N LEU A 200 7.70 -5.25 -5.82
CA LEU A 200 6.37 -5.79 -6.13
C LEU A 200 5.44 -4.75 -6.77
N LEU A 201 5.48 -3.50 -6.29
CA LEU A 201 4.71 -2.41 -6.88
C LEU A 201 5.17 -2.10 -8.30
N TRP A 202 6.48 -2.10 -8.55
CA TRP A 202 7.03 -1.90 -9.89
C TRP A 202 6.59 -3.01 -10.85
N GLU A 203 6.67 -4.27 -10.42
CA GLU A 203 6.17 -5.40 -11.21
C GLU A 203 4.67 -5.33 -11.46
N ALA A 204 3.86 -4.95 -10.46
CA ALA A 204 2.42 -4.79 -10.62
C ALA A 204 2.07 -3.71 -11.66
N ARG A 205 2.76 -2.57 -11.63
CA ARG A 205 2.61 -1.51 -12.63
C ARG A 205 2.98 -2.00 -14.03
N ARG A 206 4.11 -2.69 -14.17
CA ARG A 206 4.52 -3.27 -15.46
C ARG A 206 3.48 -4.26 -16.00
N ARG A 207 2.96 -5.17 -15.17
CA ARG A 207 1.91 -6.12 -15.58
C ARG A 207 0.63 -5.40 -16.01
N HIS A 208 0.25 -4.32 -15.33
CA HIS A 208 -0.91 -3.50 -15.70
C HIS A 208 -0.71 -2.87 -17.08
N ASP A 209 0.45 -2.29 -17.33
CA ASP A 209 0.77 -1.65 -18.63
C ASP A 209 0.75 -2.68 -19.77
N ASP A 210 1.30 -3.87 -19.56
CA ASP A 210 1.29 -4.94 -20.56
C ASP A 210 -0.15 -5.45 -20.82
N ARG A 211 -0.96 -5.63 -19.77
CA ARG A 211 -2.38 -6.00 -19.91
C ARG A 211 -3.20 -4.93 -20.64
N THR A 212 -2.87 -3.66 -20.45
CA THR A 212 -3.53 -2.55 -21.13
C THR A 212 -3.22 -2.55 -22.63
N LYS A 213 -1.96 -2.79 -23.01
CA LYS A 213 -1.57 -2.96 -24.42
C LYS A 213 -2.30 -4.15 -25.06
N GLU A 214 -2.33 -5.31 -24.38
CA GLU A 214 -3.07 -6.49 -24.85
C GLU A 214 -4.55 -6.19 -25.06
N PHE A 215 -5.19 -5.50 -24.10
CA PHE A 215 -6.58 -5.08 -24.22
C PHE A 215 -6.82 -4.15 -25.41
N GLU A 216 -5.93 -3.20 -25.67
CA GLU A 216 -6.03 -2.30 -26.82
C GLU A 216 -5.90 -3.06 -28.15
N HIS A 217 -4.98 -4.02 -28.24
CA HIS A 217 -4.85 -4.90 -29.40
C HIS A 217 -6.10 -5.74 -29.62
N GLU A 218 -6.67 -6.34 -28.57
CA GLU A 218 -7.89 -7.12 -28.67
C GLU A 218 -9.08 -6.24 -29.08
N ARG A 219 -9.18 -5.01 -28.56
CA ARG A 219 -10.20 -4.05 -28.97
C ARG A 219 -10.11 -3.69 -30.44
N GLN A 220 -8.90 -3.49 -30.97
CA GLN A 220 -8.68 -3.22 -32.40
C GLN A 220 -9.11 -4.42 -33.26
N ASN A 221 -8.70 -5.63 -32.88
CA ASN A 221 -9.10 -6.87 -33.57
C ASN A 221 -10.61 -7.07 -33.56
N HIS A 222 -11.25 -6.86 -32.41
CA HIS A 222 -12.70 -6.94 -32.27
C HIS A 222 -13.41 -5.92 -33.17
N SER A 223 -12.91 -4.69 -33.27
CA SER A 223 -13.46 -3.68 -34.17
C SER A 223 -13.41 -4.11 -35.64
N VAL A 224 -12.30 -4.73 -36.08
CA VAL A 224 -12.15 -5.24 -37.44
C VAL A 224 -13.13 -6.40 -37.69
N LEU A 225 -13.23 -7.34 -36.74
CA LEU A 225 -14.11 -8.49 -36.86
C LEU A 225 -15.59 -8.07 -36.88
N GLN A 226 -15.97 -7.05 -36.09
CA GLN A 226 -17.31 -6.46 -36.15
C GLN A 226 -17.62 -5.87 -37.53
N PHE A 227 -16.66 -5.19 -38.15
CA PHE A 227 -16.84 -4.63 -39.50
C PHE A 227 -17.07 -5.76 -40.51
N GLN A 228 -16.23 -6.80 -40.50
CA GLN A 228 -16.36 -7.96 -41.37
C GLN A 228 -17.67 -8.71 -41.16
N PHE A 229 -18.11 -8.87 -39.91
CA PHE A 229 -19.38 -9.50 -39.58
C PHE A 229 -20.57 -8.70 -40.14
N LYS A 230 -20.55 -7.37 -40.03
CA LYS A 230 -21.59 -6.51 -40.62
C LYS A 230 -21.64 -6.64 -42.14
N GLU A 231 -20.48 -6.65 -42.79
CA GLU A 231 -20.39 -6.87 -44.24
C GLU A 231 -20.96 -8.23 -44.65
N MET A 232 -20.52 -9.31 -44.00
CA MET A 232 -21.04 -10.66 -44.28
C MET A 232 -22.56 -10.75 -44.05
N LYS A 233 -23.06 -10.15 -42.96
CA LYS A 233 -24.50 -10.12 -42.67
C LYS A 233 -25.29 -9.40 -43.77
N GLU A 234 -24.77 -8.29 -44.29
CA GLU A 234 -25.40 -7.54 -45.37
C GLU A 234 -25.41 -8.34 -46.67
N THR A 235 -24.29 -9.00 -47.01
CA THR A 235 -24.21 -9.87 -48.21
C THR A 235 -25.17 -11.06 -48.12
N LEU A 236 -25.31 -11.66 -46.93
CA LEU A 236 -26.28 -12.74 -46.69
C LEU A 236 -27.70 -12.22 -46.90
N ARG A 237 -28.06 -11.08 -46.29
CA ARG A 237 -29.38 -10.44 -46.48
C ARG A 237 -29.70 -10.21 -47.95
N GLN A 238 -28.74 -9.69 -48.71
CA GLN A 238 -28.90 -9.46 -50.16
C GLN A 238 -29.15 -10.77 -50.92
N SER A 239 -28.47 -11.86 -50.54
CA SER A 239 -28.67 -13.17 -51.16
C SER A 239 -30.04 -13.78 -50.83
N GLU A 240 -30.52 -13.65 -49.59
CA GLU A 240 -31.87 -14.07 -49.17
C GLU A 240 -32.97 -13.28 -49.90
N GLU A 241 -32.77 -11.97 -50.08
CA GLU A 241 -33.68 -11.11 -50.84
C GLU A 241 -33.73 -11.48 -52.34
N LEU A 242 -32.62 -11.90 -52.92
CA LEU A 242 -32.60 -12.38 -54.30
C LEU A 242 -33.32 -13.74 -54.42
N LEU A 243 -33.06 -14.67 -53.50
CA LEU A 243 -33.72 -15.98 -53.47
C LEU A 243 -35.24 -15.85 -53.34
N THR A 244 -35.70 -15.00 -52.43
CA THR A 244 -37.13 -14.71 -52.26
C THR A 244 -37.76 -14.07 -53.50
N LYS A 245 -37.07 -13.12 -54.16
CA LYS A 245 -37.52 -12.55 -55.45
C LYS A 245 -37.62 -13.59 -56.57
N HIS A 246 -36.77 -14.62 -56.54
CA HIS A 246 -36.80 -15.72 -57.50
C HIS A 246 -37.75 -16.87 -57.10
N GLY A 247 -38.54 -16.70 -56.03
CA GLY A 247 -39.55 -17.67 -55.61
C GLY A 247 -39.01 -18.85 -54.81
N VAL A 248 -37.74 -18.81 -54.38
CA VAL A 248 -37.13 -19.81 -53.51
C VAL A 248 -37.29 -19.35 -52.05
N VAL A 249 -38.35 -19.80 -51.40
CA VAL A 249 -38.55 -19.60 -49.95
C VAL A 249 -37.77 -20.70 -49.22
N VAL A 250 -36.70 -20.33 -48.53
CA VAL A 250 -35.97 -21.22 -47.63
C VAL A 250 -36.77 -21.31 -46.33
N SER A 251 -37.55 -22.37 -46.16
CA SER A 251 -38.25 -22.66 -44.89
C SER A 251 -37.25 -22.95 -43.77
N PRO A 252 -37.55 -22.59 -42.50
CA PRO A 252 -36.62 -22.73 -41.36
C PRO A 252 -36.19 -24.17 -41.05
N ASP A 253 -36.91 -25.17 -41.58
CA ASP A 253 -36.78 -26.58 -41.19
C ASP A 253 -35.97 -27.44 -42.17
N VAL A 254 -35.27 -26.85 -43.15
CA VAL A 254 -34.41 -27.64 -44.04
C VAL A 254 -33.08 -27.92 -43.34
N THR A 255 -33.01 -29.10 -42.72
CA THR A 255 -31.75 -29.70 -42.27
C THR A 255 -30.70 -29.64 -43.37
N THR A 256 -29.55 -29.07 -43.04
CA THR A 256 -28.42 -28.92 -43.96
C THR A 256 -28.02 -30.30 -44.48
N ASN A 257 -28.11 -30.49 -45.80
CA ASN A 257 -27.74 -31.73 -46.48
C ASN A 257 -26.32 -32.16 -46.11
N GLY A 258 -26.24 -33.20 -45.28
CA GLY A 258 -24.98 -33.78 -44.83
C GLY A 258 -25.09 -35.12 -44.10
N ASP A 259 -26.27 -35.77 -44.05
CA ASP A 259 -26.39 -37.10 -43.45
C ASP A 259 -26.75 -38.14 -44.52
N ALA A 260 -25.72 -38.78 -45.06
CA ALA A 260 -25.83 -39.89 -45.98
C ALA A 260 -25.98 -41.20 -45.18
N GLY A 261 -27.20 -41.72 -45.11
CA GLY A 261 -27.48 -42.92 -44.30
C GLY A 261 -28.72 -43.71 -44.67
N ARG A 262 -28.73 -44.32 -45.87
CA ARG A 262 -29.44 -45.57 -46.23
C ARG A 262 -30.97 -45.67 -45.98
N GLY A 263 -31.70 -45.83 -47.09
CA GLY A 263 -32.56 -47.02 -47.26
C GLY A 263 -34.06 -46.80 -47.44
N GLY A 264 -34.47 -46.58 -48.70
CA GLY A 264 -35.59 -47.25 -49.38
C GLY A 264 -37.02 -47.09 -48.86
N SER A 265 -37.87 -46.42 -49.66
CA SER A 265 -38.97 -47.06 -50.42
C SER A 265 -39.75 -46.02 -51.23
N GLU A 266 -40.27 -46.49 -52.35
CA GLU A 266 -40.82 -45.80 -53.52
C GLU A 266 -42.21 -45.14 -53.33
N ASP A 267 -42.61 -44.38 -54.37
CA ASP A 267 -43.97 -44.04 -54.82
C ASP A 267 -44.78 -43.00 -53.98
N ASP A 268 -45.57 -42.05 -54.51
CA ASP A 268 -46.21 -41.91 -55.82
C ASP A 268 -46.90 -40.50 -55.96
N ILE A 269 -47.20 -40.10 -57.22
CA ILE A 269 -48.33 -39.24 -57.68
C ILE A 269 -48.31 -37.71 -57.33
N SER A 270 -47.95 -36.83 -58.28
CA SER A 270 -48.77 -36.25 -59.39
C SER A 270 -49.51 -34.95 -59.03
N ALA A 271 -48.94 -33.85 -59.55
CA ALA A 271 -49.56 -32.67 -60.14
C ALA A 271 -51.08 -32.44 -59.95
N ASP A 272 -51.44 -31.47 -59.11
CA ASP A 272 -52.63 -30.60 -59.31
C ASP A 272 -52.54 -29.30 -58.49
N ALA A 273 -51.99 -28.22 -59.06
CA ALA A 273 -52.05 -26.88 -58.44
C ALA A 273 -51.76 -25.72 -59.43
N ALA A 274 -52.09 -25.86 -60.72
CA ALA A 274 -51.73 -24.86 -61.74
C ALA A 274 -52.93 -24.36 -62.55
N THR A 275 -54.13 -24.30 -61.98
CA THR A 275 -55.27 -23.63 -62.64
C THR A 275 -56.22 -23.08 -61.61
N ARG A 276 -55.92 -21.91 -61.01
CA ARG A 276 -56.92 -20.90 -60.61
C ARG A 276 -56.27 -19.53 -60.43
N LEU A 277 -56.87 -18.55 -61.11
CA LEU A 277 -56.81 -17.09 -60.88
C LEU A 277 -55.82 -16.27 -61.72
N ALA A 278 -56.14 -16.16 -63.00
CA ALA A 278 -55.95 -14.93 -63.77
C ALA A 278 -57.31 -14.22 -63.91
N GLN A 279 -57.49 -13.10 -63.21
CA GLN A 279 -58.52 -12.03 -63.34
C GLN A 279 -58.30 -11.16 -62.08
N GLU A 280 -58.18 -9.84 -62.06
CA GLU A 280 -58.59 -8.74 -62.94
C GLU A 280 -57.98 -7.46 -62.33
N ALA A 281 -57.79 -6.44 -63.14
CA ALA A 281 -57.83 -5.03 -62.71
C ALA A 281 -58.61 -4.28 -63.79
N PRO A 282 -59.17 -3.06 -63.59
CA PRO A 282 -59.44 -2.27 -62.37
C PRO A 282 -60.89 -1.69 -62.33
N HIS A 283 -61.55 -1.50 -61.19
CA HIS A 283 -62.76 -0.63 -61.16
C HIS A 283 -62.98 0.10 -59.83
N SER A 284 -62.96 1.44 -59.92
CA SER A 284 -63.49 2.37 -58.93
C SER A 284 -65.00 2.19 -58.75
N GLY A 285 -65.48 2.26 -57.50
CA GLY A 285 -66.89 2.56 -57.20
C GLY A 285 -67.73 1.45 -56.60
N ARG A 286 -67.15 0.29 -56.27
CA ARG A 286 -67.74 -0.68 -55.35
C ARG A 286 -66.72 -0.91 -54.24
N GLU A 287 -67.00 -0.41 -53.04
CA GLU A 287 -66.18 -0.76 -51.87
C GLU A 287 -66.04 -2.29 -51.83
N SER A 288 -64.78 -2.75 -51.85
CA SER A 288 -64.51 -4.17 -51.75
C SER A 288 -65.10 -4.69 -50.43
N MET A 289 -65.60 -5.94 -50.41
CA MET A 289 -66.06 -6.56 -49.16
C MET A 289 -64.98 -6.51 -48.05
N LEU A 290 -63.71 -6.52 -48.45
CA LEU A 290 -62.57 -6.33 -47.55
C LEU A 290 -62.50 -4.91 -46.99
N GLU A 291 -62.86 -3.90 -47.79
CA GLU A 291 -62.89 -2.49 -47.42
C GLU A 291 -64.01 -2.19 -46.41
N LEU A 292 -65.20 -2.77 -46.61
CA LEU A 292 -66.30 -2.75 -45.65
C LEU A 292 -65.92 -3.46 -44.34
N ARG A 293 -65.25 -4.61 -44.43
CA ARG A 293 -64.80 -5.35 -43.24
C ARG A 293 -63.71 -4.59 -42.49
N LEU A 294 -62.83 -3.90 -43.21
CA LEU A 294 -61.79 -3.07 -42.64
C LEU A 294 -62.38 -1.85 -41.93
N LYS A 295 -63.35 -1.16 -42.56
CA LYS A 295 -64.09 -0.05 -41.91
C LYS A 295 -64.78 -0.50 -40.63
N LYS A 296 -65.47 -1.64 -40.66
CA LYS A 296 -66.13 -2.19 -39.47
C LYS A 296 -65.15 -2.52 -38.35
N LEU A 297 -63.98 -3.09 -38.67
CA LEU A 297 -62.92 -3.32 -37.68
C LEU A 297 -62.34 -2.02 -37.13
N PHE A 298 -62.25 -0.95 -37.93
CA PHE A 298 -61.84 0.36 -37.45
C PHE A 298 -62.87 1.00 -36.52
N GLU A 299 -64.17 0.90 -36.83
CA GLU A 299 -65.27 1.36 -35.98
C GLU A 299 -65.31 0.58 -34.65
N GLU A 300 -65.16 -0.74 -34.70
CA GLU A 300 -65.05 -1.60 -33.50
C GLU A 300 -63.81 -1.24 -32.67
N ARG A 301 -62.66 -0.98 -33.31
CA ARG A 301 -61.44 -0.53 -32.62
C ARG A 301 -61.64 0.82 -31.95
N GLU A 302 -62.28 1.79 -32.61
CA GLU A 302 -62.58 3.10 -31.99
C GLU A 302 -63.54 2.95 -30.82
N SER A 303 -64.61 2.17 -30.97
CA SER A 303 -65.57 1.90 -29.89
C SER A 303 -64.90 1.26 -28.66
N LEU A 304 -64.02 0.28 -28.87
CA LEU A 304 -63.23 -0.33 -27.79
C LEU A 304 -62.25 0.67 -27.17
N GLN A 305 -61.65 1.53 -27.97
CA GLN A 305 -60.72 2.56 -27.50
C GLN A 305 -61.44 3.64 -26.67
N ASP A 306 -62.69 3.97 -27.03
CA ASP A 306 -63.58 4.85 -26.26
C ASP A 306 -64.01 4.20 -24.94
N GLN A 307 -64.35 2.89 -24.94
CA GLN A 307 -64.63 2.14 -23.72
C GLN A 307 -63.42 2.11 -22.78
N VAL A 308 -62.21 1.90 -23.28
CA VAL A 308 -60.98 1.95 -22.47
C VAL A 308 -60.77 3.33 -21.87
N ARG A 309 -61.03 4.41 -22.64
CA ARG A 309 -60.96 5.79 -22.12
C ARG A 309 -62.01 6.06 -21.05
N LEU A 310 -63.23 5.55 -21.23
CA LEU A 310 -64.30 5.66 -20.23
C LEU A 310 -64.00 4.88 -18.96
N LEU A 311 -63.54 3.63 -19.08
CA LEU A 311 -63.16 2.78 -17.93
C LEU A 311 -61.96 3.37 -17.16
N LYS A 312 -60.98 3.97 -17.86
CA LYS A 312 -59.90 4.72 -17.20
C LYS A 312 -60.42 5.92 -16.43
N SER A 313 -61.30 6.72 -17.03
CA SER A 313 -61.94 7.86 -16.35
C SER A 313 -62.76 7.43 -15.12
N GLN A 314 -63.45 6.29 -15.20
CA GLN A 314 -64.17 5.71 -14.07
C GLN A 314 -63.23 5.18 -12.98
N LEU A 315 -62.08 4.59 -13.35
CA LEU A 315 -61.06 4.15 -12.42
C LEU A 315 -60.39 5.33 -11.72
N ASP A 316 -60.11 6.41 -12.45
CA ASP A 316 -59.54 7.63 -11.91
C ASP A 316 -60.54 8.36 -10.98
N GLN A 317 -61.84 8.32 -11.29
CA GLN A 317 -62.89 8.76 -10.36
C GLN A 317 -62.96 7.88 -9.11
N LYS A 318 -62.86 6.55 -9.22
CA LYS A 318 -62.82 5.66 -8.06
C LYS A 318 -61.60 5.91 -7.18
N ASN A 319 -60.41 6.07 -7.78
CA ASN A 319 -59.17 6.37 -7.07
C ASN A 319 -59.13 7.80 -6.50
N GLY A 320 -59.90 8.74 -7.07
CA GLY A 320 -60.02 10.11 -6.58
C GLY A 320 -61.02 10.30 -5.43
N THR A 321 -61.90 9.31 -5.16
CA THR A 321 -62.96 9.42 -4.14
C THR A 321 -62.65 8.68 -2.83
N ASP A 322 -61.57 7.89 -2.78
CA ASP A 322 -61.12 7.16 -1.57
C ASP A 322 -60.37 8.04 -0.53
N GLY A 323 -60.34 9.36 -0.76
CA GLY A 323 -59.67 10.32 0.14
C GLY A 323 -60.51 10.81 1.33
N VAL A 324 -61.82 10.53 1.40
CA VAL A 324 -62.69 11.10 2.45
C VAL A 324 -63.78 10.14 2.92
N GLN A 325 -63.58 9.64 4.14
CA GLN A 325 -64.58 9.18 5.13
C GLN A 325 -65.34 7.86 4.87
N ASN A 326 -64.94 6.83 5.61
CA ASN A 326 -65.82 5.75 6.09
C ASN A 326 -66.96 6.36 6.93
N PRO A 327 -68.21 5.86 6.87
CA PRO A 327 -68.51 4.51 7.37
C PRO A 327 -69.61 3.71 6.62
N GLU A 328 -69.59 2.40 6.89
CA GLU A 328 -70.67 1.41 6.76
C GLU A 328 -71.19 0.96 5.38
N GLY A 329 -70.93 -0.33 5.09
CA GLY A 329 -71.94 -1.24 4.54
C GLY A 329 -71.63 -1.85 3.17
N GLY A 330 -71.20 -3.12 3.14
CA GLY A 330 -71.25 -3.93 1.92
C GLY A 330 -70.23 -5.06 1.87
N LEU A 331 -70.65 -6.24 2.29
CA LEU A 331 -69.90 -7.50 2.30
C LEU A 331 -69.54 -7.95 0.87
N GLU A 332 -68.27 -8.28 0.59
CA GLU A 332 -67.94 -9.42 -0.27
C GLU A 332 -66.47 -9.88 -0.12
N ASN A 333 -66.30 -11.03 0.53
CA ASN A 333 -65.32 -12.09 0.29
C ASN A 333 -63.86 -11.72 -0.08
N GLY A 334 -62.99 -11.84 0.92
CA GLY A 334 -61.85 -12.77 0.84
C GLY A 334 -60.72 -12.41 -0.11
N MET A 335 -60.38 -11.13 -0.25
CA MET A 335 -59.09 -10.73 -0.81
C MET A 335 -58.00 -11.08 0.21
N ASP A 336 -57.30 -12.18 -0.10
CA ASP A 336 -56.22 -12.86 0.62
C ASP A 336 -55.53 -12.03 1.72
N ALA A 337 -55.92 -12.25 2.99
CA ALA A 337 -55.30 -11.62 4.16
C ALA A 337 -53.78 -11.87 4.20
N HIS A 338 -53.35 -13.02 3.69
CA HIS A 338 -51.94 -13.37 3.56
C HIS A 338 -51.21 -12.50 2.52
N LEU A 339 -51.85 -12.16 1.40
CA LEU A 339 -51.29 -11.25 0.40
C LEU A 339 -51.13 -9.82 0.94
N LEU A 340 -52.10 -9.35 1.73
CA LEU A 340 -52.04 -8.04 2.40
C LEU A 340 -50.93 -7.98 3.45
N ASP A 341 -50.74 -9.06 4.22
CA ASP A 341 -49.67 -9.14 5.21
C ASP A 341 -48.28 -9.26 4.55
N LEU A 342 -48.16 -10.05 3.48
CA LEU A 342 -46.94 -10.13 2.68
C LEU A 342 -46.58 -8.77 2.05
N GLN A 343 -47.57 -8.01 1.59
CA GLN A 343 -47.39 -6.66 1.08
C GLN A 343 -46.92 -5.69 2.19
N ARG A 344 -47.46 -5.79 3.40
CA ARG A 344 -47.02 -4.99 4.56
C ARG A 344 -45.59 -5.32 4.96
N ASP A 345 -45.24 -6.61 5.00
CA ASP A 345 -43.88 -7.05 5.33
C ASP A 345 -42.87 -6.62 4.26
N ALA A 346 -43.23 -6.74 2.98
CA ALA A 346 -42.42 -6.21 1.88
C ALA A 346 -42.22 -4.69 2.02
N ASN A 347 -43.28 -3.94 2.33
CA ASN A 347 -43.19 -2.49 2.55
C ASN A 347 -42.33 -2.12 3.77
N ARG A 348 -42.39 -2.92 4.84
CA ARG A 348 -41.54 -2.75 6.02
C ARG A 348 -40.06 -2.99 5.69
N GLN A 349 -39.76 -4.09 4.99
CA GLN A 349 -38.40 -4.40 4.53
C GLN A 349 -37.85 -3.31 3.58
N ILE A 350 -38.68 -2.82 2.65
CA ILE A 350 -38.32 -1.71 1.76
C ILE A 350 -37.98 -0.46 2.58
N SER A 351 -38.75 -0.15 3.63
CA SER A 351 -38.51 1.01 4.49
C SER A 351 -37.21 0.87 5.29
N ASP A 352 -36.94 -0.31 5.83
CA ASP A 352 -35.68 -0.61 6.54
C ASP A 352 -34.46 -0.50 5.61
N LEU A 353 -34.58 -1.00 4.38
CA LEU A 353 -33.54 -0.89 3.36
C LEU A 353 -33.31 0.56 2.93
N LYS A 354 -34.37 1.35 2.76
CA LYS A 354 -34.27 2.79 2.47
C LYS A 354 -33.56 3.54 3.61
N PHE A 355 -33.89 3.24 4.86
CA PHE A 355 -33.21 3.86 6.00
C PHE A 355 -31.73 3.51 6.05
N LYS A 356 -31.38 2.24 5.81
CA LYS A 356 -29.98 1.80 5.72
C LYS A 356 -29.24 2.47 4.56
N LEU A 357 -29.90 2.62 3.41
CA LEU A 357 -29.35 3.31 2.24
C LEU A 357 -29.00 4.76 2.59
N VAL A 358 -29.96 5.52 3.13
CA VAL A 358 -29.75 6.92 3.53
C VAL A 358 -28.62 7.04 4.56
N LYS A 359 -28.55 6.12 5.52
CA LYS A 359 -27.46 6.11 6.49
C LYS A 359 -26.10 5.85 5.82
N SER A 360 -26.03 4.90 4.90
CA SER A 360 -24.81 4.61 4.15
C SER A 360 -24.40 5.77 3.23
N GLU A 361 -25.36 6.48 2.61
CA GLU A 361 -25.10 7.67 1.80
C GLU A 361 -24.50 8.80 2.66
N GLN A 362 -25.02 9.01 3.87
CA GLN A 362 -24.45 9.97 4.81
C GLN A 362 -23.03 9.58 5.26
N GLU A 363 -22.78 8.29 5.48
CA GLU A 363 -21.43 7.78 5.80
C GLU A 363 -20.46 8.00 4.64
N VAL A 364 -20.89 7.76 3.39
CA VAL A 364 -20.08 8.01 2.18
C VAL A 364 -19.67 9.48 2.10
N THR A 365 -20.61 10.43 2.25
CA THR A 365 -20.26 11.87 2.20
C THR A 365 -19.25 12.27 3.28
N THR A 366 -19.33 11.66 4.46
CA THR A 366 -18.38 11.92 5.56
C THR A 366 -16.99 11.36 5.23
N LEU A 367 -16.93 10.16 4.63
CA LEU A 367 -15.68 9.55 4.19
C LEU A 367 -15.04 10.34 3.04
N GLU A 368 -15.83 10.84 2.10
CA GLU A 368 -15.34 11.69 1.00
C GLU A 368 -14.68 12.97 1.52
N GLN A 369 -15.29 13.65 2.51
CA GLN A 369 -14.67 14.81 3.15
C GLN A 369 -13.35 14.47 3.85
N ASN A 370 -13.29 13.30 4.51
CA ASN A 370 -12.06 12.82 5.13
C ASN A 370 -10.96 12.55 4.10
N VAL A 371 -11.31 11.96 2.95
CA VAL A 371 -10.38 11.72 1.84
C VAL A 371 -9.81 13.05 1.35
N ILE A 372 -10.65 14.05 1.06
CA ILE A 372 -10.20 15.38 0.60
C ILE A 372 -9.22 16.02 1.59
N ARG A 373 -9.52 15.94 2.90
CA ARG A 373 -8.64 16.48 3.94
C ARG A 373 -7.29 15.75 3.98
N LEU A 374 -7.30 14.43 3.90
CA LEU A 374 -6.10 13.58 3.91
C LEU A 374 -5.26 13.80 2.65
N GLU A 375 -5.87 13.90 1.48
CA GLU A 375 -5.20 14.24 0.22
C GLU A 375 -4.49 15.59 0.31
N GLY A 376 -5.14 16.59 0.92
CA GLY A 376 -4.53 17.88 1.21
C GLY A 376 -3.32 17.79 2.15
N GLN A 377 -3.37 16.92 3.16
CA GLN A 377 -2.22 16.66 4.04
C GLN A 377 -1.06 15.99 3.29
N VAL A 378 -1.36 14.95 2.50
CA VAL A 378 -0.36 14.23 1.69
C VAL A 378 0.34 15.19 0.72
N SER A 379 -0.42 16.06 0.03
CA SER A 379 0.14 17.05 -0.89
C SER A 379 1.13 18.01 -0.19
N ARG A 380 0.79 18.48 1.01
CA ARG A 380 1.68 19.34 1.81
C ARG A 380 2.93 18.61 2.29
N TYR A 381 2.80 17.39 2.82
CA TYR A 381 3.95 16.62 3.28
C TYR A 381 4.88 16.22 2.15
N LYS A 382 4.33 15.89 0.98
CA LYS A 382 5.12 15.63 -0.23
C LYS A 382 5.96 16.85 -0.61
N SER A 383 5.33 18.02 -0.70
CA SER A 383 6.02 19.27 -1.02
C SER A 383 7.10 19.63 0.01
N ALA A 384 6.81 19.42 1.31
CA ALA A 384 7.78 19.66 2.37
C ALA A 384 8.97 18.69 2.31
N SER A 385 8.73 17.41 1.98
CA SER A 385 9.76 16.40 1.80
C SER A 385 10.67 16.73 0.62
N GLU A 386 10.10 17.08 -0.53
CA GLU A 386 10.87 17.48 -1.73
C GLU A 386 11.73 18.73 -1.46
N ASN A 387 11.22 19.69 -0.67
CA ASN A 387 12.00 20.85 -0.28
C ASN A 387 13.13 20.50 0.70
N ALA A 388 12.88 19.60 1.65
CA ALA A 388 13.91 19.14 2.60
C ALA A 388 15.03 18.38 1.89
N GLU A 389 14.71 17.55 0.90
CA GLU A 389 15.71 16.83 0.08
C GLU A 389 16.62 17.80 -0.69
N LYS A 390 16.05 18.85 -1.30
CA LYS A 390 16.84 19.90 -1.97
C LYS A 390 17.80 20.60 -1.02
N ILE A 391 17.34 20.97 0.18
CA ILE A 391 18.18 21.62 1.21
C ILE A 391 19.28 20.66 1.68
N GLU A 392 18.97 19.37 1.86
CA GLU A 392 19.98 18.38 2.25
C GLU A 392 21.10 18.27 1.21
N ASP A 393 20.76 18.28 -0.08
CA ASP A 393 21.74 18.21 -1.16
C ASP A 393 22.61 19.48 -1.25
N GLU A 394 22.02 20.66 -1.04
CA GLU A 394 22.78 21.91 -0.91
C GLU A 394 23.77 21.84 0.27
N LEU A 395 23.31 21.40 1.44
CA LEU A 395 24.16 21.24 2.62
C LEU A 395 25.27 20.20 2.42
N LYS A 396 25.03 19.11 1.67
CA LYS A 396 26.07 18.14 1.30
C LYS A 396 27.15 18.80 0.44
N VAL A 397 26.76 19.66 -0.51
CA VAL A 397 27.71 20.39 -1.35
C VAL A 397 28.52 21.39 -0.52
N GLU A 398 27.88 22.16 0.35
CA GLU A 398 28.55 23.09 1.26
C GLU A 398 29.51 22.38 2.22
N LYS A 399 29.10 21.25 2.80
CA LYS A 399 29.97 20.42 3.65
C LYS A 399 31.24 20.01 2.91
N ARG A 400 31.12 19.54 1.66
CA ARG A 400 32.28 19.15 0.85
C ARG A 400 33.18 20.35 0.52
N LYS A 401 32.60 21.54 0.33
CA LYS A 401 33.34 22.79 0.12
C LYS A 401 34.14 23.18 1.37
N LEU A 402 33.48 23.25 2.52
CA LEU A 402 34.12 23.57 3.79
C LEU A 402 35.20 22.54 4.18
N GLN A 403 34.98 21.26 3.89
CA GLN A 403 35.99 20.22 4.10
C GLN A 403 37.25 20.43 3.24
N ARG A 404 37.09 20.89 1.99
CA ARG A 404 38.24 21.23 1.13
C ARG A 404 38.97 22.46 1.63
N GLU A 405 38.23 23.49 2.04
CA GLU A 405 38.80 24.71 2.62
C GLU A 405 39.56 24.42 3.92
N LEU A 406 39.01 23.58 4.79
CA LEU A 406 39.67 23.13 6.02
C LEU A 406 41.00 22.42 5.73
N ARG A 407 41.03 21.49 4.77
CA ARG A 407 42.27 20.81 4.37
C ARG A 407 43.31 21.81 3.87
N SER A 408 42.91 22.71 2.97
CA SER A 408 43.82 23.74 2.45
C SER A 408 44.34 24.68 3.54
N ALA A 409 43.54 24.99 4.56
CA ALA A 409 43.96 25.80 5.69
C ALA A 409 44.96 25.04 6.59
N LEU A 410 44.74 23.75 6.84
CA LEU A 410 45.67 22.90 7.58
C LEU A 410 47.02 22.78 6.87
N ASP A 411 47.01 22.50 5.55
CA ASP A 411 48.25 22.44 4.76
C ASP A 411 49.04 23.76 4.88
N ARG A 412 48.34 24.91 4.89
CA ARG A 412 48.97 26.22 5.05
C ARG A 412 49.51 26.46 6.47
N ILE A 413 48.88 25.91 7.50
CA ILE A 413 49.40 25.95 8.88
C ILE A 413 50.69 25.13 8.94
N ASP A 414 50.70 23.92 8.41
CA ASP A 414 51.88 23.05 8.40
C ASP A 414 53.07 23.72 7.69
N GLU A 415 52.84 24.38 6.55
CA GLU A 415 53.85 25.17 5.84
C GLU A 415 54.40 26.32 6.71
N LEU A 416 53.53 27.05 7.40
CA LEU A 416 53.93 28.16 8.27
C LEU A 416 54.68 27.66 9.51
N GLU A 417 54.29 26.54 10.08
CA GLU A 417 54.97 25.91 11.22
C GLU A 417 56.38 25.45 10.84
N LEU A 418 56.54 24.83 9.66
CA LEU A 418 57.85 24.47 9.13
C LEU A 418 58.72 25.72 8.93
N ASN A 419 58.19 26.77 8.29
CA ASN A 419 58.90 28.03 8.09
C ASN A 419 59.31 28.67 9.42
N ASN A 420 58.41 28.69 10.42
CA ASN A 420 58.69 29.23 11.75
C ASN A 420 59.77 28.42 12.46
N SER A 421 59.73 27.08 12.37
CA SER A 421 60.79 26.20 12.88
C SER A 421 62.15 26.51 12.26
N HIS A 422 62.21 26.73 10.95
CA HIS A 422 63.44 27.14 10.26
C HIS A 422 63.95 28.51 10.73
N LEU A 423 63.07 29.49 10.87
CA LEU A 423 63.42 30.83 11.35
C LEU A 423 63.91 30.80 12.80
N ASN A 424 63.24 30.06 13.69
CA ASN A 424 63.67 29.88 15.08
C ASN A 424 65.06 29.24 15.15
N LYS A 425 65.32 28.17 14.39
CA LYS A 425 66.67 27.57 14.33
C LYS A 425 67.73 28.57 13.87
N ARG A 426 67.43 29.41 12.89
CA ARG A 426 68.36 30.44 12.40
C ARG A 426 68.59 31.54 13.44
N LEU A 427 67.55 31.94 14.15
CA LEU A 427 67.60 32.93 15.21
C LEU A 427 68.43 32.44 16.41
N GLU A 428 68.25 31.18 16.82
CA GLU A 428 69.07 30.56 17.87
C GLU A 428 70.55 30.47 17.49
N LYS A 429 70.86 30.14 16.22
CA LYS A 429 72.25 30.22 15.72
C LYS A 429 72.83 31.63 15.84
N MET A 430 72.06 32.66 15.48
CA MET A 430 72.53 34.05 15.61
C MET A 430 72.74 34.46 17.07
N LYS A 431 71.84 34.06 17.97
CA LYS A 431 72.00 34.27 19.43
C LYS A 431 73.26 33.60 19.96
N ALA A 432 73.48 32.33 19.60
CA ALA A 432 74.67 31.58 20.00
C ALA A 432 75.96 32.26 19.52
N ASN A 433 76.01 32.68 18.25
CA ASN A 433 77.14 33.43 17.69
C ASN A 433 77.38 34.75 18.42
N ARG A 434 76.33 35.52 18.72
CA ARG A 434 76.44 36.76 19.50
C ARG A 434 76.99 36.50 20.90
N ASN A 435 76.49 35.48 21.59
CA ASN A 435 76.96 35.14 22.93
C ASN A 435 78.43 34.70 22.92
N ALA A 436 78.86 33.93 21.90
CA ALA A 436 80.24 33.53 21.74
C ALA A 436 81.18 34.74 21.51
N LEU A 437 80.75 35.73 20.70
CA LEU A 437 81.50 36.97 20.50
C LEU A 437 81.60 37.81 21.79
N LEU A 438 80.51 37.89 22.56
CA LEU A 438 80.50 38.60 23.85
C LEU A 438 81.40 37.93 24.89
N ALA A 439 81.56 36.61 24.86
CA ALA A 439 82.45 35.87 25.77
C ALA A 439 83.95 36.02 25.43
N GLN A 440 84.28 36.58 24.26
CA GLN A 440 85.66 36.84 23.82
C GLN A 440 86.13 38.29 24.10
N GLN A 441 85.22 39.16 24.58
CA GLN A 441 85.51 40.51 25.07
C GLN A 441 85.64 40.49 26.59
#